data_AF-A0A3B1C3R5-F1
#
_entry.id   AF-A0A3B1C3R5-F1
#
_cell.length_a   1.000
_cell.length_b   1.000
_cell.length_c   1.000
_cell.angle_alpha   90.00
_cell.angle_beta   90.00
_cell.angle_gamma   90.00
#
_symmetry.space_group_name_H-M   'P 1'
#
loop_
_entity.id
_entity.type
_entity.pdbx_description
1 polymer ?
#
loop_
_entity_poly.entity_id
_entity_poly.type
_entity_poly.pdbx_seq_one_letter_code
_entity_poly.pdbx_strand_id
1 'polypeptide(L)' 'MTEDYRHLEEKLLDVLEEAILEEIASAARYRHALGLARDDEVRAMLEKLVHDEEAHERILKERYHEIKKRLGLKVMKDK' A
#
# COMPACT_ATOMS: atom_id res chain seq x y z
N MET A 1 24.10 12.50 -4.65
CA MET A 1 22.96 12.43 -5.59
C MET A 1 22.98 13.70 -6.41
N THR A 2 22.78 13.61 -7.73
CA THR A 2 22.52 14.81 -8.54
C THR A 2 21.08 15.27 -8.29
N GLU A 3 20.76 16.54 -8.57
CA GLU A 3 19.39 17.08 -8.41
C GLU A 3 18.34 16.28 -9.19
N ASP A 4 18.73 15.73 -10.36
CA ASP A 4 17.86 14.93 -11.21
C ASP A 4 17.42 13.61 -10.53
N TYR A 5 18.35 12.91 -9.86
CA TYR A 5 18.00 11.69 -9.11
C TYR A 5 17.08 11.97 -7.93
N ARG A 6 17.26 13.11 -7.25
CA ARG A 6 16.39 13.49 -6.12
C ARG A 6 14.96 13.75 -6.58
N HIS A 7 14.77 14.48 -7.68
CA HIS A 7 13.46 14.75 -8.25
C HIS A 7 12.71 13.48 -8.66
N LEU A 8 13.43 12.50 -9.21
CA LEU A 8 12.86 11.19 -9.55
C LEU A 8 12.42 10.41 -8.30
N GLU A 9 13.20 10.46 -7.22
CA GLU A 9 12.83 9.81 -5.96
C GLU A 9 11.62 10.47 -5.28
N GLU A 10 11.51 11.79 -5.35
CA GLU A 10 10.34 12.54 -4.83
C GLU A 10 9.07 12.15 -5.61
N LYS A 11 9.13 12.09 -6.95
CA LYS A 11 8.01 11.59 -7.77
C LYS A 11 7.66 10.13 -7.49
N LEU A 12 8.66 9.29 -7.24
CA LEU A 12 8.42 7.90 -6.88
C LEU A 12 7.69 7.78 -5.53
N LEU A 13 8.00 8.66 -4.57
CA LEU A 13 7.27 8.70 -3.31
C LEU A 13 5.78 9.04 -3.52
N ASP A 14 5.46 9.98 -4.40
CA ASP A 14 4.06 10.32 -4.71
C ASP A 14 3.30 9.10 -5.27
N VAL A 15 3.91 8.37 -6.22
CA VAL A 15 3.33 7.15 -6.80
C VAL A 15 3.15 6.05 -5.74
N LEU A 16 4.13 5.88 -4.84
CA LEU A 16 4.04 4.89 -3.78
C LEU A 16 2.96 5.25 -2.75
N GLU A 17 2.77 6.54 -2.45
CA GLU A 17 1.72 7.00 -1.56
C GLU A 17 0.32 6.74 -2.14
N GLU A 18 0.14 7.04 -3.42
CA GLU A 18 -1.10 6.69 -4.14
C GLU A 18 -1.35 5.18 -4.13
N ALA A 19 -0.34 4.37 -4.44
CA ALA A 19 -0.46 2.91 -4.44
C ALA A 19 -0.84 2.37 -3.05
N ILE A 20 -0.24 2.87 -1.96
CA ILE A 20 -0.60 2.47 -0.59
C ILE A 20 -2.09 2.75 -0.30
N LEU A 21 -2.59 3.92 -0.72
CA LEU A 21 -4.01 4.28 -0.54
C LEU A 21 -4.93 3.37 -1.36
N GLU A 22 -4.50 2.98 -2.56
CA GLU A 22 -5.23 2.03 -3.40
C GLU A 22 -5.31 0.64 -2.75
N GLU A 23 -4.22 0.12 -2.19
CA GLU A 23 -4.21 -1.17 -1.49
C GLU A 23 -5.15 -1.18 -0.28
N ILE A 24 -5.10 -0.11 0.53
CA ILE A 24 -6.00 0.06 1.69
C ILE A 24 -7.46 0.09 1.24
N ALA A 25 -7.77 0.82 0.16
CA ALA A 25 -9.12 0.90 -0.39
C ALA A 25 -9.59 -0.45 -0.95
N SER A 26 -8.74 -1.18 -1.66
CA SER A 26 -9.03 -2.52 -2.20
C SER A 26 -9.29 -3.52 -1.08
N ALA A 27 -8.42 -3.58 -0.07
CA ALA A 27 -8.63 -4.41 1.12
C ALA A 27 -9.98 -4.10 1.80
N ALA A 28 -10.32 -2.82 1.96
CA ALA A 28 -11.61 -2.42 2.54
C ALA A 28 -12.81 -2.88 1.69
N ARG A 29 -12.73 -2.78 0.36
CA ARG A 29 -13.77 -3.29 -0.56
C ARG A 29 -13.95 -4.80 -0.41
N TYR A 30 -12.85 -5.57 -0.37
CA TYR A 30 -12.94 -7.03 -0.24
C TYR A 30 -13.44 -7.47 1.15
N ARG A 31 -13.03 -6.79 2.23
CA ARG A 31 -13.61 -7.02 3.57
C ARG A 31 -15.11 -6.75 3.59
N HIS A 32 -15.56 -5.68 2.93
CA HIS A 32 -17.00 -5.40 2.80
C HIS A 32 -17.72 -6.51 2.02
N ALA A 33 -17.18 -6.92 0.87
CA ALA A 33 -17.73 -8.01 0.06
C ALA A 33 -17.77 -9.35 0.83
N LEU A 34 -16.76 -9.64 1.65
CA LEU A 34 -16.71 -10.83 2.50
C LEU A 34 -17.85 -10.87 3.52
N GLY A 35 -18.27 -9.69 4.03
CA GLY A 35 -19.44 -9.56 4.90
C GLY A 35 -20.78 -9.78 4.18
N LEU A 36 -20.81 -9.68 2.86
CA LEU A 36 -21.99 -9.91 2.03
C LEU A 36 -22.04 -11.33 1.42
N ALA A 37 -20.89 -11.97 1.29
CA ALA A 37 -20.75 -13.29 0.67
C ALA A 37 -21.32 -14.42 1.56
N ARG A 38 -22.18 -15.25 0.95
CA ARG A 38 -22.79 -16.43 1.58
C ARG A 38 -22.19 -17.76 1.11
N ASP A 39 -21.49 -17.73 0.00
CA ASP A 39 -20.86 -18.90 -0.61
C ASP A 39 -19.43 -19.06 -0.06
N ASP A 40 -19.09 -20.25 0.42
CA ASP A 40 -17.82 -20.49 1.10
C ASP A 40 -16.61 -20.35 0.16
N GLU A 41 -16.74 -20.67 -1.12
CA GLU A 41 -15.66 -20.49 -2.11
C GLU A 41 -15.41 -19.00 -2.36
N VAL A 42 -16.47 -18.21 -2.53
CA VAL A 42 -16.37 -16.75 -2.68
C VAL A 42 -15.77 -16.11 -1.42
N ARG A 43 -16.14 -16.58 -0.23
CA ARG A 43 -15.58 -16.10 1.04
C ARG A 43 -14.07 -16.37 1.12
N ALA A 44 -13.65 -17.60 0.84
CA ALA A 44 -12.24 -17.98 0.85
C ALA A 44 -11.41 -17.16 -0.16
N MET A 45 -11.96 -16.92 -1.36
CA MET A 45 -11.33 -16.06 -2.36
C MET A 45 -11.16 -14.63 -1.85
N LEU A 46 -12.21 -14.04 -1.25
CA LEU A 46 -12.16 -12.67 -0.73
C LEU A 46 -11.21 -12.53 0.47
N GLU A 47 -11.16 -13.52 1.36
CA GLU A 47 -10.18 -13.57 2.46
C GLU A 47 -8.74 -13.57 1.92
N LYS A 48 -8.46 -14.36 0.89
CA LYS A 48 -7.16 -14.35 0.22
C LYS A 48 -6.84 -12.98 -0.38
N LEU A 49 -7.80 -12.35 -1.06
CA LEU A 49 -7.59 -11.02 -1.65
C LEU A 49 -7.29 -9.96 -0.57
N VAL A 50 -8.01 -9.97 0.56
CA VAL A 50 -7.70 -9.06 1.68
C VAL A 50 -6.26 -9.24 2.17
N HIS A 51 -5.82 -10.49 2.34
CA HIS A 51 -4.45 -10.77 2.78
C HIS A 51 -3.39 -10.37 1.75
N ASP A 52 -3.67 -10.54 0.46
CA ASP A 52 -2.77 -10.12 -0.61
C ASP A 52 -2.60 -8.58 -0.59
N GLU A 53 -3.69 -7.80 -0.50
CA GLU A 53 -3.59 -6.33 -0.45
C GLU A 53 -2.91 -5.82 0.83
N GLU A 54 -3.13 -6.47 1.99
CA GLU A 54 -2.39 -6.15 3.23
C GLU A 54 -0.89 -6.41 3.09
N ALA A 55 -0.50 -7.48 2.36
CA ALA A 55 0.89 -7.77 2.08
C ALA A 55 1.50 -6.75 1.11
N HIS A 56 0.76 -6.34 0.08
CA HIS A 56 1.15 -5.27 -0.83
C HIS A 56 1.35 -3.94 -0.09
N GLU A 57 0.37 -3.53 0.74
CA GLU A 57 0.45 -2.31 1.56
C GLU A 57 1.75 -2.27 2.37
N ARG A 58 2.08 -3.36 3.07
CA ARG A 58 3.30 -3.45 3.88
C ARG A 58 4.57 -3.29 3.04
N ILE A 59 4.66 -3.99 1.90
CA ILE A 59 5.84 -3.91 1.02
C ILE A 59 6.02 -2.47 0.49
N LEU A 60 4.92 -1.83 0.09
CA LEU A 60 4.94 -0.45 -0.40
C LEU A 60 5.34 0.54 0.69
N LYS A 61 4.79 0.40 1.91
CA LYS A 61 5.16 1.22 3.06
C LYS A 61 6.64 1.09 3.43
N GLU A 62 7.16 -0.14 3.46
CA GLU A 62 8.58 -0.39 3.72
C GLU A 62 9.47 0.37 2.72
N ARG A 63 9.17 0.25 1.41
CA ARG A 63 9.92 0.94 0.34
C ARG A 63 9.78 2.46 0.44
N TYR A 64 8.58 2.97 0.69
CA TYR A 64 8.32 4.39 0.88
C TYR A 64 9.15 4.97 2.04
N HIS A 65 9.21 4.26 3.16
CA HIS A 65 10.01 4.66 4.32
C HIS A 65 11.52 4.63 4.06
N GLU A 66 12.01 3.61 3.36
CA GLU A 66 13.41 3.52 2.96
C GLU A 66 13.83 4.71 2.09
N ILE A 67 13.01 5.09 1.11
CA ILE A 67 13.27 6.22 0.22
C ILE A 67 13.19 7.55 0.99
N LYS A 68 12.15 7.76 1.82
CA LYS A 68 12.05 8.96 2.66
C LYS A 68 13.25 9.13 3.58
N LYS A 69 13.73 8.05 4.19
CA LYS A 69 14.93 8.05 5.04
C LYS A 69 16.18 8.44 4.24
N ARG A 70 16.34 7.93 3.01
CA ARG A 70 17.45 8.29 2.11
C ARG A 70 17.43 9.77 1.71
N LEU A 71 16.24 10.34 1.53
CA LEU A 71 16.04 11.76 1.22
C LEU A 71 16.10 12.69 2.46
N GLY A 72 16.19 12.15 3.67
CA GLY A 72 16.16 12.94 4.91
C GLY A 72 14.79 13.57 5.22
N LEU A 73 13.71 13.02 4.65
CA LEU A 73 12.34 13.48 4.86
C LEU A 73 11.76 12.86 6.14
N LYS A 74 10.83 13.59 6.78
CA LYS A 74 10.11 13.06 7.96
C LYS A 74 9.26 11.85 7.55
N VAL A 75 9.45 10.73 8.25
CA VAL A 75 8.64 9.52 8.11
C VAL A 75 7.27 9.78 8.74
N MET A 76 6.19 9.46 8.02
CA MET A 76 4.84 9.49 8.60
C MET A 76 4.76 8.46 9.72
N LYS A 77 4.24 8.85 10.89
CA LYS A 77 3.84 7.90 11.91
C LYS A 77 2.55 7.25 11.45
N ASP A 78 2.52 5.93 11.33
CA ASP A 78 1.26 5.19 11.27
C ASP A 78 0.42 5.62 12.48
N LYS A 79 -0.79 6.12 12.22
CA LYS A 79 -1.79 6.45 13.25
C LYS A 79 -2.69 5.24 13.48
#